data_AF-A0A850MHQ0-F1
#
_entry.id   AF-A0A850MHQ0-F1
#
_cell.length_a   1.000
_cell.length_b   1.000
_cell.length_c   1.000
_cell.angle_alpha   90.00
_cell.angle_beta   90.00
_cell.angle_gamma   90.00
#
_symmetry.space_group_name_H-M   'P 1'
#
loop_
_entity.id
_entity.type
_entity.pdbx_description
1 polymer ?
#
loop_
_entity_poly.entity_id
_entity_poly.type
_entity_poly.pdbx_seq_one_letter_code
_entity_poly.pdbx_strand_id
1 'polypeptide(L)' 'MSQVTSAQQAIKIANEFLESAKIALYIVTKTISRDKDWLVEVFSFGATYALAINKETGKITEYRQI' A
#
# COMPACT_ATOMS: atom_id res chain seq x y z
N MET A 1 18.86 0.45 -0.86
CA MET A 1 17.49 0.32 -0.28
C MET A 1 17.13 -1.15 -0.30
N SER A 2 16.53 -1.66 0.77
CA SER A 2 16.22 -3.09 0.94
C SER A 2 14.95 -3.46 0.19
N GLN A 3 14.93 -4.61 -0.48
CA GLN A 3 13.74 -5.14 -1.16
C GLN A 3 12.56 -5.32 -0.18
N VAL A 4 11.33 -5.08 -0.66
CA VAL A 4 10.07 -5.33 0.06
C VAL A 4 9.69 -6.79 -0.12
N THR A 5 10.20 -7.64 0.77
CA THR A 5 10.06 -9.10 0.68
C THR A 5 8.86 -9.65 1.43
N SER A 6 8.18 -8.83 2.26
CA SER A 6 7.05 -9.29 3.07
C SER A 6 5.82 -8.38 2.97
N ALA A 7 4.64 -8.99 3.18
CA ALA A 7 3.39 -8.27 3.29
C ALA A 7 3.41 -7.21 4.42
N GLN A 8 4.08 -7.50 5.53
CA GLN A 8 4.24 -6.56 6.64
C GLN A 8 5.02 -5.30 6.23
N GLN A 9 6.09 -5.44 5.44
CA GLN A 9 6.82 -4.29 4.92
C GLN A 9 5.98 -3.48 3.94
N ALA A 10 5.23 -4.14 3.05
CA ALA A 10 4.32 -3.46 2.14
C ALA A 10 3.23 -2.68 2.90
N ILE A 11 2.62 -3.28 3.91
CA ILE A 11 1.62 -2.60 4.77
C ILE A 11 2.25 -1.42 5.49
N LYS A 12 3.47 -1.56 6.02
CA LYS A 12 4.17 -0.46 6.69
C LYS A 12 4.37 0.74 5.73
N ILE A 13 4.84 0.48 4.51
CA ILE A 13 5.02 1.50 3.48
C ILE A 13 3.68 2.15 3.10
N ALA A 14 2.61 1.36 2.96
CA ALA A 14 1.28 1.88 2.68
C ALA A 14 0.80 2.80 3.80
N ASN A 15 0.97 2.40 5.07
CA ASN A 15 0.56 3.19 6.23
C ASN A 15 1.31 4.53 6.30
N GLU A 16 2.63 4.50 6.13
CA GLU A 16 3.47 5.72 6.10
C GLU A 16 3.02 6.71 5.01
N PHE A 17 2.63 6.20 3.83
CA PHE A 17 2.08 7.02 2.77
C PHE A 17 0.72 7.60 3.10
N LEU A 18 -0.21 6.79 3.64
CA LEU A 18 -1.55 7.25 4.01
C LEU A 18 -1.50 8.32 5.11
N GLU A 19 -0.61 8.15 6.08
CA GLU A 19 -0.34 9.16 7.11
C GLU A 19 0.18 10.47 6.49
N SER A 20 1.15 10.38 5.58
CA SER A 20 1.67 11.54 4.85
C SER A 20 0.59 12.25 4.00
N ALA A 21 -0.31 11.47 3.40
CA ALA A 21 -1.46 11.95 2.64
C ALA A 21 -2.61 12.47 3.53
N LYS A 22 -2.46 12.43 4.87
CA LYS A 22 -3.49 12.80 5.85
C LYS A 22 -4.79 12.00 5.72
N ILE A 23 -4.71 10.77 5.23
CA ILE A 23 -5.83 9.83 5.18
C ILE A 23 -5.91 9.16 6.55
N ALA A 24 -6.94 9.51 7.32
CA ALA A 24 -7.20 8.93 8.63
C ALA A 24 -8.23 7.79 8.54
N LEU A 25 -8.37 7.03 9.64
CA LEU A 25 -9.43 6.02 9.82
C LEU A 25 -9.52 5.04 8.64
N TYR A 26 -8.41 4.40 8.32
CA TYR A 26 -8.34 3.38 7.29
C TYR A 26 -8.12 1.99 7.88
N ILE A 27 -8.59 0.97 7.17
CA ILE A 27 -8.29 -0.43 7.45
C ILE A 27 -7.68 -1.06 6.21
N VAL A 28 -6.61 -1.85 6.38
CA VAL A 28 -6.07 -2.67 5.29
C VAL A 28 -7.01 -3.85 5.08
N THR A 29 -7.62 -3.93 3.90
CA THR A 29 -8.58 -4.98 3.55
C THR A 29 -7.92 -6.11 2.77
N LYS A 30 -6.85 -5.83 2.04
CA LYS A 30 -6.17 -6.81 1.20
C LYS A 30 -4.69 -6.50 1.04
N THR A 31 -3.87 -7.56 0.96
CA THR A 31 -2.47 -7.43 0.57
C THR A 31 -2.10 -8.60 -0.32
N ILE A 32 -1.67 -8.33 -1.54
CA ILE A 32 -1.36 -9.34 -2.56
C ILE A 32 0.07 -9.15 -3.06
N SER A 33 0.82 -10.25 -3.08
CA SER A 33 2.11 -10.32 -3.75
C SER A 33 1.90 -10.53 -5.25
N ARG A 34 2.39 -9.62 -6.09
CA ARG A 34 2.43 -9.78 -7.56
C ARG A 34 3.88 -9.83 -8.04
N ASP A 35 4.13 -10.09 -9.32
CA ASP A 35 5.51 -10.29 -9.80
C ASP A 35 6.46 -9.12 -9.45
N LYS A 36 6.03 -7.87 -9.68
CA LYS A 36 6.89 -6.68 -9.53
C LYS A 36 6.52 -5.78 -8.35
N ASP A 37 5.33 -5.96 -7.79
CA ASP A 37 4.79 -5.10 -6.74
C ASP A 37 3.98 -5.86 -5.69
N TRP A 38 3.72 -5.18 -4.58
CA TRP A 38 2.67 -5.53 -3.64
C TRP A 38 1.47 -4.64 -3.90
N LEU A 39 0.30 -5.24 -4.06
CA LEU A 39 -0.96 -4.52 -4.03
C LEU A 39 -1.49 -4.49 -2.59
N VAL A 40 -1.68 -3.30 -2.03
CA VAL A 40 -2.34 -3.10 -0.74
C VAL A 40 -3.66 -2.37 -1.00
N GLU A 41 -4.77 -2.97 -0.61
CA GLU A 41 -6.07 -2.31 -0.64
C GLU A 41 -6.41 -1.83 0.77
N VAL A 42 -6.89 -0.59 0.85
CA VAL A 42 -7.33 0.03 2.09
C VAL A 42 -8.74 0.60 1.93
N PHE A 43 -9.56 0.46 2.95
CA PHE A 43 -10.87 1.11 3.01
C PHE A 43 -10.81 2.28 3.98
N SER A 44 -11.27 3.45 3.54
CA SER A 44 -11.33 4.68 4.35
C SER A 44 -12.54 5.51 3.92
N PHE A 45 -13.33 5.98 4.88
CA PHE A 45 -14.50 6.85 4.68
C PHE A 45 -15.44 6.43 3.53
N GLY A 46 -15.71 5.13 3.37
CA GLY A 46 -16.63 4.64 2.34
C GLY A 46 -16.01 4.43 0.96
N ALA A 47 -14.72 4.72 0.79
CA ALA A 47 -13.97 4.49 -0.44
C ALA A 47 -12.88 3.43 -0.23
N THR A 48 -12.66 2.60 -1.25
CA THR A 48 -11.54 1.67 -1.29
C THR A 48 -10.44 2.26 -2.15
N TYR A 49 -9.20 2.20 -1.67
CA TYR A 49 -8.02 2.65 -2.39
C TYR A 49 -7.07 1.47 -2.60
N ALA A 50 -6.49 1.41 -3.78
CA ALA A 50 -5.45 0.47 -4.13
C ALA A 50 -4.09 1.19 -4.21
N LEU A 51 -3.10 0.67 -3.49
CA LEU A 51 -1.71 1.11 -3.52
C LEU A 51 -0.85 0.00 -4.12
N ALA A 52 -0.09 0.31 -5.16
CA ALA A 52 0.92 -0.59 -5.71
C ALA A 52 2.31 -0.15 -5.20
N ILE A 53 3.04 -1.07 -4.57
CA ILE A 53 4.35 -0.82 -3.97
C ILE A 53 5.38 -1.67 -4.70
N ASN A 54 6.31 -1.04 -5.41
CA ASN A 54 7.36 -1.74 -6.13
C ASN A 54 8.26 -2.52 -5.16
N LYS A 55 8.46 -3.82 -5.43
CA LYS A 55 9.19 -4.73 -4.54
C LYS A 55 10.68 -4.44 -4.43
N GLU A 56 11.28 -3.86 -5.46
CA GLU A 56 12.72 -3.58 -5.49
C GLU A 56 13.07 -2.26 -4.80
N THR A 57 12.23 -1.25 -5.00
CA THR A 57 12.49 0.12 -4.56
C THR A 57 11.75 0.52 -3.30
N GLY A 58 10.67 -0.18 -2.95
CA GLY A 58 9.77 0.19 -1.86
C GLY A 58 8.96 1.46 -2.11
N LYS A 59 8.94 1.96 -3.35
CA LYS A 59 8.15 3.14 -3.72
C LYS A 59 6.74 2.76 -4.12
N ILE A 60 5.78 3.62 -3.77
CA ILE A 60 4.43 3.53 -4.31
C ILE A 60 4.47 3.98 -5.77
N THR A 61 4.05 3.10 -6.67
CA THR A 61 4.00 3.35 -8.12
C THR A 61 2.59 3.67 -8.61
N GLU A 62 1.56 3.25 -7.87
CA GLU A 62 0.17 3.57 -8.17
C GLU A 62 -0.61 3.83 -6.89
N TYR A 63 -1.50 4.82 -6.95
CA TYR A 63 -2.51 5.12 -5.93
C TYR A 63 -3.80 5.53 -6.63
N ARG A 64 -4.86 4.74 -6.48
CA ARG A 64 -6.18 5.04 -7.06
C ARG A 64 -7.33 4.55 -6.19
N GLN A 65 -8.48 5.18 -6.33
CA GLN A 65 -9.74 4.67 -5.79
C GLN A 65 -10.29 3.56 -6.69
N ILE A 66 -10.89 2.52 -6.09
CA ILE A 66 -11.52 1.38 -6.78
C ILE A 66 -12.94 1.13 -6.27
#